data_AF-A0A2W4L815-F1
#
_entry.id   AF-A0A2W4L815-F1
#
_cell.length_a   1.000
_cell.length_b   1.000
_cell.length_c   1.000
_cell.angle_alpha   90.00
_cell.angle_beta   90.00
_cell.angle_gamma   90.00
#
_symmetry.space_group_name_H-M   'P 1'
#
loop_
_entity.id
_entity.type
_entity.pdbx_description
1 polymer ?
#
loop_
_entity_poly.entity_id
_entity_poly.type
_entity_poly.pdbx_seq_one_letter_code
_entity_poly.pdbx_strand_id
1 'polypeptide(L)'
;MSTKTGGSTRAPVPAAFGRRGFGRKKVCRFCADKTAVIDHKDPATLKLFMTERAKIIPRRISGNCAYHQRQVARAIKRARQLALLPYTVTHT
;
A
#
# COMPACT_ATOMS: atom_id res chain seq x y z
N MET A 1 45.39 -21.78 41.10
CA MET A 1 44.09 -22.22 41.65
C MET A 1 42.99 -21.39 41.04
N SER A 2 41.90 -22.04 40.61
CA SER A 2 40.55 -21.50 40.40
C SER A 2 40.35 -20.52 39.23
N THR A 3 40.09 -21.01 38.01
CA THR A 3 38.78 -21.45 37.44
C THR A 3 37.80 -20.33 37.10
N LYS A 4 37.10 -20.60 35.98
CA LYS A 4 35.84 -20.01 35.47
C LYS A 4 36.04 -18.94 34.40
N THR A 5 35.34 -18.92 33.27
CA THR A 5 34.30 -19.78 32.68
C THR A 5 34.12 -19.27 31.25
N GLY A 6 33.91 -20.17 30.29
CA GLY A 6 33.74 -19.84 28.88
C GLY A 6 32.56 -18.87 28.63
N GLY A 7 32.84 -17.79 27.92
CA GLY A 7 31.83 -16.93 27.33
C GLY A 7 31.49 -17.43 25.93
N SER A 8 30.28 -17.97 25.76
CA SER A 8 29.67 -18.24 24.46
C SER A 8 29.48 -16.91 23.71
N THR A 9 30.41 -16.59 22.80
CA THR A 9 30.25 -15.49 21.86
C THR A 9 29.18 -15.88 20.83
N ARG A 10 27.94 -15.45 21.04
CA ARG A 10 26.91 -15.52 20.00
C ARG A 10 27.30 -14.53 18.90
N ALA A 11 27.75 -15.04 17.76
CA ALA A 11 28.00 -14.25 16.57
C ALA A 11 26.71 -13.51 16.13
N PRO A 12 26.79 -12.25 15.69
CA PRO A 12 25.63 -11.56 15.13
C PRO A 12 25.27 -12.17 13.77
N VAL A 13 24.02 -12.60 13.62
CA VAL A 13 23.48 -13.08 12.34
C VAL A 13 23.49 -11.89 11.36
N PRO A 14 24.16 -11.96 10.19
CA PRO A 14 24.12 -10.87 9.24
C PRO A 14 22.70 -10.79 8.67
N ALA A 15 21.97 -9.74 9.07
CA ALA A 15 20.70 -9.40 8.46
C ALA A 15 20.97 -8.93 7.03
N ALA A 16 21.01 -9.89 6.10
CA ALA A 16 20.99 -9.64 4.67
C ALA A 16 19.61 -9.08 4.31
N PHE A 17 19.39 -7.80 4.61
CA PHE A 17 18.26 -7.04 4.08
C PHE A 17 18.46 -6.92 2.58
N GLY A 18 17.87 -7.88 1.87
CA GLY A 18 17.85 -7.99 0.42
C GLY A 18 17.63 -6.63 -0.22
N ARG A 19 18.52 -6.32 -1.16
CA ARG A 19 18.53 -5.11 -1.97
C ARG A 19 17.13 -4.83 -2.48
N ARG A 20 16.46 -3.83 -1.91
CA ARG A 20 15.25 -3.25 -2.49
C ARG A 20 15.68 -2.65 -3.81
N GLY A 21 15.47 -3.40 -4.89
CA GLY A 21 15.70 -2.91 -6.24
C GLY A 21 15.08 -1.54 -6.37
N PHE A 22 15.89 -0.56 -6.74
CA PHE A 22 15.46 0.79 -7.04
C PHE A 22 14.68 0.75 -8.36
N GLY A 23 13.49 0.13 -8.32
CA GLY A 23 12.52 0.26 -9.40
C GLY A 23 12.23 1.75 -9.56
N ARG A 24 12.22 2.22 -10.81
CA ARG A 24 11.92 3.61 -11.15
C ARG A 24 10.68 4.06 -10.35
N LYS A 25 10.83 5.14 -9.58
CA LYS A 25 9.74 5.70 -8.78
C LYS A 25 8.62 6.10 -9.74
N LYS A 26 7.53 5.33 -9.76
CA LYS A 26 6.32 5.73 -10.49
C LYS A 26 5.85 7.06 -9.93
N VAL A 27 5.60 8.02 -10.81
CA VAL A 27 5.10 9.35 -10.43
C VAL A 27 3.66 9.20 -9.96
N CYS A 28 3.36 9.81 -8.82
CA CYS A 28 2.02 9.81 -8.26
C CYS A 28 1.11 10.71 -9.12
N ARG A 29 0.05 10.13 -9.70
CA ARG A 29 -0.91 10.84 -10.55
C ARG A 29 -1.54 12.06 -9.85
N PHE A 30 -1.92 11.93 -8.58
CA PHE A 30 -2.46 13.04 -7.79
C PHE A 30 -1.42 14.11 -7.38
N CYS A 31 -0.12 13.79 -7.47
CA CYS A 31 0.92 14.79 -7.22
C CYS A 31 1.23 15.58 -8.49
N ALA A 32 1.09 14.96 -9.66
CA ALA A 32 1.21 15.63 -10.95
C ALA A 32 -0.02 16.49 -11.25
N ASP A 33 -1.21 15.93 -11.02
CA ASP A 33 -2.49 16.59 -11.28
C ASP A 33 -3.07 17.16 -9.98
N LYS A 34 -2.72 18.41 -9.66
CA LYS A 34 -3.16 19.09 -8.42
C LYS A 34 -4.68 19.33 -8.35
N THR A 35 -5.37 19.27 -9.49
CA THR A 35 -6.83 19.45 -9.59
C THR A 35 -7.60 18.17 -9.28
N ALA A 36 -6.93 17.01 -9.26
CA ALA A 36 -7.57 15.73 -8.96
C ALA A 36 -7.76 15.57 -7.45
N VAL A 37 -8.89 16.05 -6.94
CA VAL A 37 -9.30 15.86 -5.54
C VAL A 37 -9.83 14.43 -5.34
N ILE A 38 -9.43 13.79 -4.24
CA ILE A 38 -9.85 12.42 -3.91
C ILE A 38 -11.12 12.49 -3.05
N ASP A 39 -12.26 12.51 -3.71
CA ASP A 39 -13.56 12.46 -3.06
C ASP A 39 -14.22 11.07 -3.14
N HIS A 40 -15.07 10.79 -2.16
CA HIS A 40 -15.81 9.53 -2.06
C HIS A 40 -17.12 9.53 -2.84
N LYS A 41 -17.56 10.71 -3.31
CA LYS A 41 -18.79 10.92 -4.08
C LYS A 41 -18.62 10.56 -5.56
N ASP A 42 -17.38 10.49 -6.04
CA ASP A 42 -17.04 10.21 -7.44
C ASP A 42 -16.59 8.76 -7.61
N PRO A 43 -17.50 7.79 -7.80
CA PRO A 43 -17.12 6.39 -7.95
C PRO A 43 -16.29 6.14 -9.22
N ALA A 44 -16.39 7.00 -10.24
CA ALA A 44 -15.64 6.86 -11.48
C ALA A 44 -14.12 6.93 -11.28
N THR A 45 -13.64 7.88 -10.47
CA THR A 45 -12.21 8.03 -10.17
C THR A 45 -11.72 6.92 -9.25
N LEU A 46 -12.55 6.50 -8.28
CA LEU A 46 -12.23 5.44 -7.34
C LEU A 46 -12.18 4.05 -7.99
N LYS A 47 -13.01 3.79 -9.01
CA LYS A 47 -13.00 2.54 -9.79
C LYS A 47 -11.63 2.28 -10.43
N LEU A 48 -10.89 3.31 -10.86
CA LEU A 48 -9.52 3.15 -11.39
C LEU A 48 -8.53 2.59 -10.36
N PHE A 49 -8.81 2.77 -9.06
CA PHE A 49 -7.96 2.26 -7.97
C PHE A 49 -8.46 0.93 -7.40
N MET A 50 -9.45 0.32 -8.06
CA MET A 50 -9.99 -0.98 -7.72
C MET A 50 -9.68 -1.98 -8.83
N THR A 51 -9.47 -3.24 -8.45
CA THR A 51 -9.42 -4.34 -9.41
C THR A 51 -10.84 -4.73 -9.82
N GLU A 52 -10.95 -5.56 -10.86
CA GLU A 52 -12.23 -6.16 -11.30
C GLU A 52 -12.97 -6.86 -10.15
N ARG A 53 -12.23 -7.49 -9.23
CA ARG A 53 -12.79 -8.13 -8.02
C ARG A 53 -13.15 -7.13 -6.90
N ALA A 54 -13.21 -5.85 -7.21
CA ALA A 54 -13.42 -4.76 -6.27
C ALA A 54 -12.40 -4.70 -5.11
N LYS A 55 -11.18 -5.25 -5.26
CA LYS A 55 -10.12 -5.11 -4.25
C LYS A 55 -9.34 -3.82 -4.47
N ILE A 56 -8.86 -3.18 -3.40
CA ILE A 56 -8.05 -1.95 -3.51
C ILE A 56 -6.68 -2.30 -4.08
N ILE A 57 -6.29 -1.62 -5.16
CA ILE A 57 -5.00 -1.84 -5.82
C ILE A 57 -3.86 -1.37 -4.90
N PRO A 58 -2.81 -2.19 -4.68
CA PRO A 58 -1.69 -1.80 -3.84
C PRO A 58 -0.83 -0.71 -4.52
N ARG A 59 -0.17 0.09 -3.69
CA ARG A 59 0.68 1.23 -4.11
C ARG A 59 1.72 0.87 -5.19
N ARG A 60 2.28 -0.34 -5.16
CA ARG A 60 3.30 -0.80 -6.12
C ARG A 60 2.78 -0.85 -7.57
N ILE A 61 1.48 -1.06 -7.73
CA ILE A 61 0.82 -1.11 -9.03
C ILE A 61 0.35 0.29 -9.41
N SER A 62 -0.41 0.95 -8.52
CA SER A 62 -1.00 2.27 -8.77
C SER A 62 0.00 3.41 -8.89
N GLY A 63 1.21 3.28 -8.33
CA GLY A 63 2.24 4.33 -8.36
C GLY A 63 1.94 5.54 -7.46
N ASN A 64 0.92 5.45 -6.61
CA ASN A 64 0.48 6.56 -5.78
C ASN A 64 1.48 6.88 -4.64
N CYS A 65 1.50 8.11 -4.13
CA CYS A 65 2.25 8.45 -2.92
C CYS A 65 1.63 7.80 -1.68
N ALA A 66 2.41 7.59 -0.61
CA ALA A 66 1.90 6.97 0.62
C ALA A 66 0.80 7.81 1.29
N TYR A 67 0.85 9.14 1.15
CA TYR A 67 -0.19 10.05 1.62
C TYR A 67 -1.50 9.86 0.85
N HIS A 68 -1.46 10.03 -0.47
CA HIS A 68 -2.63 9.85 -1.33
C HIS A 68 -3.20 8.43 -1.30
N GLN A 69 -2.37 7.39 -1.17
CA GLN A 69 -2.87 6.01 -1.05
C GLN A 69 -3.71 5.83 0.22
N ARG A 70 -3.35 6.48 1.34
CA ARG A 70 -4.14 6.47 2.58
C ARG A 70 -5.47 7.21 2.40
N GLN A 71 -5.45 8.33 1.67
CA GLN A 71 -6.67 9.08 1.35
C GLN A 71 -7.61 8.29 0.44
N VAL A 72 -7.10 7.72 -0.66
CA VAL A 72 -7.87 6.84 -1.57
C VAL A 72 -8.47 5.66 -0.81
N ALA A 73 -7.68 5.00 0.05
CA ALA A 73 -8.20 3.88 0.84
C ALA A 73 -9.34 4.30 1.79
N ARG A 74 -9.27 5.51 2.39
CA ARG A 74 -10.36 6.06 3.22
C ARG A 74 -11.58 6.40 2.35
N ALA A 75 -11.39 7.03 1.20
CA ALA A 75 -12.46 7.38 0.28
C ALA A 75 -13.20 6.14 -0.24
N ILE A 76 -12.47 5.09 -0.67
CA ILE A 76 -13.07 3.82 -1.11
C ILE A 76 -13.87 3.17 0.02
N LYS A 77 -13.36 3.16 1.26
CA LYS A 77 -14.09 2.59 2.40
C LYS A 77 -15.40 3.33 2.67
N ARG A 78 -15.40 4.67 2.63
CA ARG A 78 -16.62 5.48 2.77
C ARG A 78 -17.59 5.24 1.61
N ALA A 79 -17.11 5.23 0.38
CA ALA A 79 -17.92 4.97 -0.80
C ALA A 79 -18.61 3.59 -0.76
N ARG A 80 -17.94 2.57 -0.19
CA ARG A 80 -18.53 1.25 0.04
C ARG A 80 -19.61 1.25 1.13
N GLN A 81 -19.47 2.07 2.18
CA GLN A 81 -20.52 2.24 3.20
C GLN A 81 -21.76 2.92 2.62
N LEU A 82 -21.58 3.82 1.66
CA LEU A 82 -22.66 4.50 0.94
C LEU A 82 -23.22 3.70 -0.25
N ALA A 83 -22.84 2.43 -0.41
CA ALA A 83 -23.24 1.57 -1.52
C ALA A 83 -22.89 2.08 -2.95
N LEU A 84 -21.96 3.05 -3.07
CA LEU A 84 -21.48 3.54 -4.38
C LEU A 84 -20.50 2.57 -5.06
N LEU A 85 -19.85 1.72 -4.28
CA LEU A 85 -18.87 0.73 -4.73
C LEU A 85 -19.10 -0.62 -4.04
N PRO A 86 -18.96 -1.75 -4.75
CA PRO A 86 -19.13 -3.07 -4.16
C PRO A 86 -17.93 -3.48 -3.26
N TYR A 87 -18.19 -4.36 -2.29
CA TYR A 87 -17.14 -5.04 -1.51
C TYR A 87 -16.55 -6.23 -2.25
N THR A 88 -17.40 -6.97 -2.96
CA THR A 88 -17.10 -8.17 -3.74
C THR A 88 -17.99 -8.18 -4.97
N VAL A 89 -17.46 -8.55 -6.14
CA VAL A 89 -18.23 -8.67 -7.38
C VAL A 89 -18.61 -10.14 -7.65
N THR A 90 -17.78 -11.07 -7.19
CA THR A 90 -17.98 -12.52 -7.35
C THR A 90 -18.56 -13.11 -6.07
N HIS A 91 -19.86 -13.41 -6.09
CA HIS A 91 -20.51 -14.34 -5.18
C HIS A 91 -20.73 -15.65 -5.95
N THR A 92 -19.67 -16.42 -6.11
CA THR A 92 -19.69 -17.73 -6.74
C THR A 92 -18.84 -18.67 -5.91
#